data_AF-A0A354B604-F1
#
_entry.id   AF-A0A354B604-F1
#
_cell.length_a   1.000
_cell.length_b   1.000
_cell.length_c   1.000
_cell.angle_alpha   90.00
_cell.angle_beta   90.00
_cell.angle_gamma   90.00
#
_symmetry.space_group_name_H-M   'P 1'
#
loop_
_entity.id
_entity.type
_entity.pdbx_description
1 polymer ?
#
loop_
_entity_poly.entity_id
_entity_poly.type
_entity_poly.pdbx_seq_one_letter_code
_entity_poly.pdbx_strand_id
1 'polypeptide(L)'
;ERGLPGQMVLGAIYAVQSLPLHLRGAVLSSIRRGISWNGDIGPALLVYLSGRGSGSLQADALADPVGWALRTLGFDLEAGTPERSAIQRSFRQSLIEAHPDHGGADDEAAQRIADITEARRILLAL
;
A
#
# COMPACT_ATOMS: atom_id res chain seq x y z
N GLU A 1 -20.26 3.99 -23.34
CA GLU A 1 -20.02 5.44 -23.33
C GLU A 1 -19.20 5.77 -22.08
N ARG A 2 -18.07 6.50 -22.21
CA ARG A 2 -17.29 6.91 -21.03
C ARG A 2 -18.01 8.12 -20.44
N GLY A 3 -18.41 8.04 -19.17
CA GLY A 3 -19.03 9.18 -18.48
C GLY A 3 -18.12 10.40 -18.52
N LEU A 4 -18.71 11.60 -18.60
CA LEU A 4 -17.95 12.85 -18.54
C LEU A 4 -17.20 12.93 -17.19
N PRO A 5 -16.02 13.56 -17.11
CA PRO A 5 -15.23 13.61 -15.88
C PRO A 5 -16.03 14.04 -14.63
N GLY A 6 -16.92 15.03 -14.77
CA GLY A 6 -17.81 15.46 -13.69
C GLY A 6 -18.82 14.40 -13.25
N GLN A 7 -19.33 13.59 -14.17
CA GLN A 7 -20.23 12.47 -13.85
C GLN A 7 -19.50 11.36 -13.10
N MET A 8 -18.23 11.10 -13.45
CA MET A 8 -17.40 10.12 -12.74
C MET A 8 -17.11 10.55 -11.29
N VAL A 9 -16.84 11.85 -11.07
CA VAL A 9 -16.64 12.40 -9.72
C VAL A 9 -17.92 12.30 -8.89
N LEU A 10 -19.08 12.69 -9.45
CA LEU A 10 -20.37 12.54 -8.78
C LEU A 10 -20.70 11.08 -8.46
N GLY A 11 -20.45 10.18 -9.42
CA GLY A 11 -20.62 8.74 -9.23
C GLY A 11 -19.73 8.20 -8.11
N ALA A 12 -18.47 8.64 -8.02
CA ALA A 12 -17.57 8.26 -6.94
C ALA A 12 -18.08 8.76 -5.57
N ILE A 13 -18.60 9.99 -5.48
CA ILE A 13 -19.17 10.54 -4.25
C ILE A 13 -20.42 9.75 -3.82
N TYR A 14 -21.32 9.42 -4.76
CA TYR A 14 -22.49 8.59 -4.44
C TYR A 14 -22.10 7.17 -4.01
N ALA A 15 -21.07 6.58 -4.62
CA ALA A 15 -20.56 5.28 -4.20
C ALA A 15 -20.02 5.28 -2.76
N VAL A 16 -19.56 6.41 -2.22
CA VAL A 16 -19.14 6.48 -0.80
C VAL A 16 -20.30 6.18 0.15
N GLN A 17 -21.55 6.46 -0.24
CA GLN A 17 -22.72 6.16 0.58
C GLN A 17 -22.87 4.66 0.88
N SER A 18 -22.46 3.78 -0.03
CA SER A 18 -22.55 2.33 0.19
C SER A 18 -21.46 1.80 1.13
N LEU A 19 -20.48 2.62 1.51
CA LEU A 19 -19.40 2.22 2.41
C LEU A 19 -19.80 2.36 3.89
N PRO A 20 -19.19 1.55 4.79
CA PRO A 20 -19.27 1.74 6.24
C PRO A 20 -18.89 3.15 6.67
N LEU A 21 -19.60 3.71 7.66
CA LEU A 21 -19.43 5.09 8.13
C LEU A 21 -17.97 5.46 8.47
N HIS A 22 -17.24 4.53 9.11
CA HIS A 22 -15.85 4.75 9.51
C HIS A 22 -14.87 4.85 8.32
N LEU A 23 -15.23 4.38 7.12
CA LEU A 23 -14.40 4.45 5.92
C LEU A 23 -14.71 5.69 5.06
N ARG A 24 -15.90 6.26 5.16
CA ARG A 24 -16.36 7.35 4.29
C ARG A 24 -15.44 8.57 4.35
N GLY A 25 -15.01 8.96 5.55
CA GLY A 25 -14.11 10.10 5.74
C GLY A 25 -12.74 9.91 5.07
N ALA A 26 -12.19 8.70 5.13
CA ALA A 26 -10.92 8.37 4.50
C ALA A 26 -11.04 8.43 2.97
N VAL A 27 -12.10 7.86 2.40
CA VAL A 27 -12.33 7.87 0.95
C VAL A 27 -12.58 9.28 0.41
N LEU A 28 -13.42 10.08 1.09
CA LEU A 28 -13.66 11.48 0.71
C LEU A 28 -12.39 12.32 0.78
N SER A 29 -11.51 12.04 1.74
CA SER A 29 -10.21 12.71 1.84
C SER A 29 -9.29 12.37 0.67
N SER A 30 -9.29 11.12 0.21
CA SER A 30 -8.55 10.70 -0.99
C SER A 30 -9.13 11.34 -2.27
N ILE A 31 -10.45 11.41 -2.42
CA ILE A 31 -11.09 12.12 -3.55
C ILE A 31 -10.67 13.59 -3.55
N ARG A 32 -10.70 14.25 -2.39
CA ARG A 32 -10.27 15.66 -2.26
C ARG A 32 -8.80 15.85 -2.62
N ARG A 33 -7.92 14.92 -2.22
CA ARG A 33 -6.51 14.93 -2.66
C ARG A 33 -6.44 14.81 -4.18
N GLY A 34 -7.14 13.86 -4.79
CA GLY A 34 -7.16 13.71 -6.25
C GLY A 34 -7.55 14.97 -7.01
N ILE A 35 -8.52 15.73 -6.50
CA ILE A 35 -8.92 17.04 -7.07
C ILE A 35 -7.77 18.06 -7.03
N SER A 36 -6.92 18.01 -6.00
CA SER A 36 -5.78 18.91 -5.82
C SER A 36 -4.50 18.45 -6.54
N TRP A 37 -4.50 17.29 -7.20
CA TRP A 37 -3.33 16.78 -7.90
C TRP A 37 -3.09 17.54 -9.21
N ASN A 38 -1.86 18.00 -9.42
CA ASN A 38 -1.47 18.76 -10.61
C ASN A 38 -0.34 18.08 -11.42
N GLY A 39 0.04 16.84 -11.07
CA GLY A 39 1.06 16.08 -11.79
C GLY A 39 0.47 15.10 -12.81
N ASP A 40 1.33 14.32 -13.45
CA ASP A 40 0.90 13.26 -14.36
C ASP A 40 0.20 12.11 -13.61
N ILE A 41 -0.63 11.36 -14.34
CA ILE A 41 -1.20 10.12 -13.84
C ILE A 41 -0.09 9.06 -13.81
N GLY A 42 0.32 8.66 -12.60
CA GLY A 42 1.40 7.69 -12.42
C GLY A 42 1.61 7.31 -10.94
N PRO A 43 2.71 6.61 -10.61
CA PRO A 43 2.98 6.15 -9.24
C PRO A 43 2.97 7.27 -8.19
N ALA A 44 3.42 8.47 -8.56
CA ALA A 44 3.43 9.64 -7.69
C ALA A 44 2.01 10.06 -7.23
N LEU A 45 1.01 9.91 -8.10
CA LEU A 45 -0.40 10.15 -7.75
C LEU A 45 -0.87 9.16 -6.68
N LEU A 46 -0.51 7.89 -6.80
CA LEU A 46 -0.94 6.84 -5.85
C LEU A 46 -0.34 7.07 -4.47
N VAL A 47 0.95 7.43 -4.40
CA VAL A 47 1.61 7.85 -3.16
C VAL A 47 0.88 9.05 -2.56
N TYR A 48 0.61 10.08 -3.36
CA TYR A 48 -0.09 11.28 -2.92
C TYR A 48 -1.50 10.98 -2.39
N LEU A 49 -2.29 10.16 -3.09
CA LEU A 49 -3.65 9.77 -2.70
C LEU A 49 -3.67 8.95 -1.40
N SER A 50 -2.64 8.14 -1.16
CA SER A 50 -2.51 7.33 0.06
C SER A 50 -2.34 8.17 1.33
N GLY A 51 -1.97 9.46 1.19
CA GLY A 51 -1.72 10.35 2.32
C GLY A 51 -0.50 9.98 3.15
N ARG A 52 0.33 9.05 2.65
CA ARG A 52 1.58 8.63 3.29
C ARG A 52 2.72 9.47 2.75
N GLY A 53 3.58 9.95 3.64
CA GLY A 53 4.85 10.56 3.25
C GLY A 53 5.66 9.56 2.43
N SER A 54 6.41 10.06 1.45
CA SER A 54 7.20 9.29 0.48
C SER A 54 7.85 8.07 1.11
N GLY A 55 7.22 6.92 0.91
CA GLY A 55 7.58 5.64 1.49
C GLY A 55 6.86 4.58 0.67
N SER A 56 7.43 4.35 -0.51
CA SER A 56 7.21 3.24 -1.46
C SER A 56 5.91 2.47 -1.29
N LEU A 57 4.93 2.85 -2.08
CA LEU A 57 4.05 1.84 -2.65
C LEU A 57 4.58 1.63 -4.07
N GLN A 58 5.41 0.61 -4.25
CA GLN A 58 5.73 0.10 -5.59
C GLN A 58 4.40 -0.23 -6.30
N ALA A 59 4.31 0.03 -7.61
CA ALA A 59 3.08 -0.20 -8.37
C ALA A 59 2.53 -1.63 -8.19
N ASP A 60 3.41 -2.61 -7.98
CA ASP A 60 3.09 -4.00 -7.65
C ASP A 60 2.27 -4.16 -6.36
N ALA A 61 2.58 -3.39 -5.32
CA ALA A 61 1.83 -3.41 -4.05
C ALA A 61 0.41 -2.86 -4.19
N LEU A 62 0.16 -2.03 -5.20
CA LEU A 62 -1.17 -1.49 -5.50
C LEU A 62 -2.01 -2.45 -6.35
N ALA A 63 -1.38 -3.18 -7.27
CA ALA A 63 -2.07 -4.12 -8.15
C ALA A 63 -2.50 -5.40 -7.42
N ASP A 64 -1.62 -5.95 -6.59
CA ASP A 64 -1.88 -7.12 -5.75
C ASP A 64 -1.22 -6.92 -4.37
N PRO A 65 -1.91 -6.24 -3.42
CA PRO A 65 -1.34 -5.93 -2.12
C PRO A 65 -0.97 -7.18 -1.31
N VAL A 66 -1.76 -8.25 -1.42
CA VAL A 66 -1.55 -9.48 -0.65
C VAL A 66 -0.39 -10.28 -1.25
N GLY A 67 -0.38 -10.50 -2.56
CA GLY A 67 0.71 -11.23 -3.21
C GLY A 67 2.02 -10.46 -3.21
N TRP A 68 2.00 -9.12 -3.22
CA TRP A 68 3.17 -8.31 -2.92
C TRP A 68 3.66 -8.55 -1.48
N ALA A 69 2.77 -8.49 -0.49
CA ALA A 69 3.16 -8.67 0.90
C ALA A 69 3.70 -10.08 1.21
N LEU A 70 3.16 -11.12 0.57
CA LEU A 70 3.67 -12.48 0.65
C LEU A 70 5.09 -12.58 0.08
N ARG A 71 5.33 -12.04 -1.13
CA ARG A 71 6.67 -12.01 -1.74
C ARG A 71 7.68 -11.22 -0.90
N THR A 72 7.29 -10.06 -0.39
CA THR A 72 8.16 -9.19 0.44
C THR A 72 8.60 -9.88 1.72
N LEU A 73 7.77 -10.75 2.32
CA LEU A 73 8.10 -11.54 3.51
C LEU A 73 8.54 -12.98 3.19
N GLY A 74 8.82 -13.30 1.91
CA GLY A 74 9.35 -14.59 1.50
C GLY A 74 8.38 -15.77 1.64
N PHE A 75 7.06 -15.52 1.61
CA PHE A 75 6.05 -16.56 1.60
C PHE A 75 5.68 -17.00 0.18
N ASP A 76 5.32 -18.28 0.05
CA ASP A 76 4.78 -18.84 -1.18
C ASP A 76 3.32 -18.40 -1.38
N LEU A 77 3.00 -17.95 -2.59
CA LEU A 77 1.67 -17.48 -3.01
C LEU A 77 0.65 -18.63 -3.03
N GLU A 78 1.10 -19.84 -3.35
CA GLU A 78 0.23 -21.02 -3.52
C GLU A 78 -0.01 -21.77 -2.20
N ALA A 79 0.77 -21.48 -1.15
CA ALA A 79 0.69 -22.15 0.14
C ALA A 79 -0.46 -21.67 1.05
N GLY A 80 -1.22 -20.65 0.61
CA GLY A 80 -2.31 -20.05 1.37
C GLY A 80 -1.86 -19.04 2.41
N THR A 81 -2.81 -18.53 3.22
CA THR A 81 -2.55 -17.45 4.18
C THR A 81 -1.66 -17.94 5.34
N PRO A 82 -0.47 -17.34 5.56
CA PRO A 82 0.42 -17.73 6.64
C PRO A 82 -0.16 -17.36 8.01
N GLU A 83 0.14 -18.19 9.02
CA GLU A 83 -0.26 -17.89 10.40
C GLU A 83 0.41 -16.61 10.93
N ARG A 84 -0.28 -15.93 11.86
CA ARG A 84 0.25 -14.75 12.57
C ARG A 84 1.65 -14.99 13.16
N SER A 85 1.90 -16.20 13.68
CA SER A 85 3.19 -16.58 14.27
C SER A 85 4.33 -16.60 13.21
N ALA A 86 4.03 -17.13 12.03
CA ALA A 86 4.94 -17.18 10.89
C ALA A 86 5.23 -15.78 10.33
N ILE A 87 4.20 -14.94 10.17
CA ILE A 87 4.34 -13.54 9.73
C ILE A 87 5.30 -12.78 10.64
N GLN A 88 5.13 -12.86 11.96
CA GLN A 88 6.00 -12.15 12.91
C GLN A 88 7.42 -12.71 12.96
N ARG A 89 7.61 -13.99 12.66
CA ARG A 89 8.95 -14.60 12.57
C ARG A 89 9.67 -14.10 11.32
N SER A 90 9.04 -14.17 10.16
CA SER A 90 9.60 -13.69 8.89
C SER A 90 9.93 -12.20 8.98
N PHE A 91 8.99 -11.38 9.47
CA PHE A 91 9.22 -9.95 9.69
C PHE A 91 10.48 -9.63 10.48
N ARG A 92 10.72 -10.35 11.60
CA ARG A 92 11.93 -10.15 12.41
C ARG A 92 13.19 -10.55 11.65
N GLN A 93 13.14 -11.63 10.90
CA GLN A 93 14.27 -12.10 10.09
C GLN A 93 14.61 -11.09 8.98
N SER A 94 13.61 -10.63 8.22
CA SER A 94 13.80 -9.65 7.15
C SER A 94 14.30 -8.30 7.67
N LEU A 95 13.88 -7.86 8.87
CA LEU A 95 14.41 -6.65 9.49
C LEU A 95 15.89 -6.76 9.86
N ILE A 96 16.33 -7.93 10.35
CA ILE A 96 17.74 -8.18 10.67
C ILE A 96 18.57 -8.11 9.39
N GLU A 97 18.09 -8.73 8.30
CA GLU A 97 18.78 -8.77 7.01
C GLU A 97 18.81 -7.42 6.27
N ALA A 98 17.81 -6.57 6.50
CA ALA A 98 17.74 -5.23 5.90
C ALA A 98 18.67 -4.21 6.58
N HIS A 99 19.21 -4.51 7.77
CA HIS A 99 20.00 -3.56 8.55
C HIS A 99 21.36 -3.24 7.86
N PRO A 100 21.76 -1.96 7.80
CA PRO A 100 23.00 -1.52 7.11
C PRO A 100 24.29 -2.11 7.70
N ASP A 101 24.28 -2.58 8.96
CA ASP A 101 25.41 -3.30 9.59
C ASP A 101 25.82 -4.59 8.83
N HIS A 102 25.01 -5.06 7.87
CA HIS A 102 25.29 -6.19 7.00
C HIS A 102 25.68 -5.80 5.54
N GLY A 103 26.04 -4.53 5.28
CA GLY A 103 26.72 -4.12 4.04
C GLY A 103 25.83 -3.61 2.90
N GLY A 104 24.68 -3.01 3.20
CA GLY A 104 23.82 -2.34 2.21
C GLY A 104 24.08 -0.83 2.13
N ALA A 105 23.91 -0.22 0.94
CA ALA A 105 23.89 1.23 0.82
C ALA A 105 22.75 1.83 1.67
N ASP A 106 23.06 2.83 2.50
CA ASP A 106 22.16 3.38 3.54
C ASP A 106 20.77 3.75 3.02
N ASP A 107 20.68 4.29 1.79
CA ASP A 107 19.43 4.71 1.17
C ASP A 107 18.49 3.53 0.83
N GLU A 108 19.04 2.35 0.52
CA GLU A 108 18.23 1.15 0.20
C GLU A 108 17.73 0.43 1.46
N ALA A 109 18.43 0.57 2.59
CA ALA A 109 18.05 -0.06 3.85
C ALA A 109 16.76 0.53 4.41
N ALA A 110 16.66 1.87 4.43
CA ALA A 110 15.44 2.57 4.86
C ALA A 110 14.22 2.15 4.03
N GLN A 111 14.42 2.04 2.71
CA GLN A 111 13.36 1.65 1.79
C GLN A 111 12.90 0.20 2.04
N ARG A 112 13.84 -0.74 2.18
CA ARG A 112 13.52 -2.14 2.49
C ARG A 112 12.77 -2.29 3.81
N ILE A 113 13.16 -1.56 4.85
CA ILE A 113 12.48 -1.59 6.16
C ILE A 113 11.04 -1.09 6.04
N ALA A 114 10.79 -0.03 5.25
CA ALA A 114 9.45 0.48 5.00
C ALA A 114 8.57 -0.57 4.28
N ASP A 115 9.11 -1.24 3.25
CA ASP A 115 8.40 -2.28 2.50
C ASP A 115 8.06 -3.49 3.40
N ILE A 116 9.02 -3.97 4.20
CA ILE A 116 8.82 -5.07 5.16
C ILE A 116 7.74 -4.71 6.21
N THR A 117 7.74 -3.47 6.67
CA THR A 117 6.77 -2.96 7.65
C THR A 117 5.36 -2.93 7.07
N GLU A 118 5.22 -2.47 5.82
CA GLU A 118 3.92 -2.41 5.15
C GLU A 118 3.39 -3.82 4.79
N ALA A 119 4.26 -4.72 4.34
CA ALA A 119 3.89 -6.11 4.06
C ALA A 119 3.31 -6.78 5.32
N ARG A 120 3.95 -6.61 6.47
CA ARG A 120 3.42 -7.07 7.76
C ARG A 120 2.05 -6.45 8.07
N ARG A 121 1.86 -5.15 7.85
CA ARG A 121 0.59 -4.47 8.13
C ARG A 121 -0.54 -5.04 7.28
N ILE A 122 -0.28 -5.33 6.00
CA ILE A 122 -1.26 -5.91 5.08
C ILE A 122 -1.65 -7.32 5.53
N LEU A 123 -0.69 -8.22 5.77
CA LEU A 123 -0.99 -9.62 6.12
C LEU A 123 -1.68 -9.78 7.48
N LEU A 124 -1.45 -8.87 8.43
CA LEU A 124 -2.12 -8.89 9.74
C LEU A 124 -3.53 -8.30 9.74
N ALA A 125 -3.95 -7.68 8.63
CA ALA A 125 -5.27 -7.10 8.45
C ALA A 125 -6.23 -8.01 7.66
N LEU A 126 -5.74 -9.16 7.19
CA LEU A 126 -6.54 -10.25 6.61
C LEU A 126 -7.32 -10.97 7.72
#